data_AF-A0A317N6H6-F1
#
_entry.id   AF-A0A317N6H6-F1
#
_cell.length_a   1.000
_cell.length_b   1.000
_cell.length_c   1.000
_cell.angle_alpha   90.00
_cell.angle_beta   90.00
_cell.angle_gamma   90.00
#
_symmetry.space_group_name_H-M   'P 1'
#
loop_
_entity.id
_entity.type
_entity.pdbx_description
1 polymer ?
#
loop_
_entity_poly.entity_id
_entity_poly.type
_entity_poly.pdbx_seq_one_letter_code
_entity_poly.pdbx_strand_id
1 'polypeptide(L)'
;MTLLTLDRALFDAAPRGLRAETDNLTPAEFLDRYTRIEGPISLGEFTCSGTDFTATLEFADHLRTVISAGNPVAAMTSALYDEGYPLEILQFHQRRTTAGTATFVQCEVNGRRGWASAMAADGAESTVRAMIACVNLLAS
;
A
#
# COMPACT_ATOMS: atom_id res chain seq x y z
N MET A 1 5.34 -20.58 4.21
CA MET A 1 6.19 -19.38 4.26
C MET A 1 5.91 -18.68 5.57
N THR A 2 6.93 -18.39 6.37
CA THR A 2 6.75 -17.74 7.69
C THR A 2 6.75 -16.21 7.53
N LEU A 3 6.07 -15.50 8.43
CA LEU A 3 6.00 -14.03 8.39
C LEU A 3 7.39 -13.40 8.30
N LEU A 4 8.35 -13.85 9.11
CA LEU A 4 9.75 -13.40 9.08
C LEU A 4 10.41 -13.38 7.68
N THR A 5 10.06 -14.33 6.80
CA THR A 5 10.60 -14.35 5.42
C THR A 5 9.98 -13.27 4.54
N LEU A 6 8.68 -12.98 4.72
CA LEU A 6 7.99 -11.89 4.03
C LEU A 6 8.56 -10.53 4.46
N ASP A 7 8.75 -10.35 5.76
CA ASP A 7 9.30 -9.13 6.36
C ASP A 7 10.66 -8.79 5.75
N ARG A 8 11.54 -9.78 5.69
CA ARG A 8 12.88 -9.61 5.13
C ARG A 8 12.85 -9.32 3.64
N ALA A 9 12.01 -10.02 2.88
CA ALA A 9 11.90 -9.81 1.43
C ALA A 9 11.38 -8.41 1.09
N LEU A 10 10.44 -7.86 1.88
CA LEU A 10 9.94 -6.50 1.69
C LEU A 10 11.02 -5.47 2.05
N PHE A 11 11.70 -5.66 3.18
CA PHE A 11 12.81 -4.80 3.62
C PHE A 11 13.92 -4.70 2.57
N ASP A 12 14.41 -5.84 2.08
CA ASP A 12 15.50 -5.89 1.09
C ASP A 12 15.09 -5.25 -0.25
N ALA A 13 13.80 -5.32 -0.60
CA ALA A 13 13.26 -4.78 -1.85
C ALA A 13 13.12 -3.24 -1.85
N ALA A 14 13.25 -2.57 -0.69
CA ALA A 14 13.04 -1.12 -0.56
C ALA A 14 13.79 -0.29 -1.63
N PRO A 15 13.17 0.74 -2.22
CA PRO A 15 13.83 1.60 -3.18
C PRO A 15 14.86 2.50 -2.49
N ARG A 16 15.81 3.04 -3.26
CA ARG A 16 16.87 3.91 -2.72
C ARG A 16 16.33 5.09 -1.91
N GLY A 17 15.23 5.71 -2.36
CA GLY A 17 14.60 6.83 -1.65
C GLY A 17 14.15 6.46 -0.24
N LEU A 18 13.60 5.26 -0.06
CA LEU A 18 13.20 4.73 1.24
C LEU A 18 14.38 4.21 2.05
N ARG A 19 15.39 3.59 1.42
CA ARG A 19 16.54 3.01 2.13
C ARG A 19 17.27 4.00 3.04
N ALA A 20 17.35 5.27 2.62
CA ALA A 20 17.94 6.33 3.43
C ALA A 20 17.21 6.55 4.77
N GLU A 21 15.91 6.23 4.85
CA GLU A 21 15.12 6.30 6.09
C GLU A 21 15.22 5.01 6.93
N THR A 22 15.76 3.92 6.35
CA THR A 22 15.75 2.58 6.96
C THR A 22 17.12 2.10 7.42
N ASP A 23 18.18 2.89 7.27
CA ASP A 23 19.58 2.47 7.51
C ASP A 23 19.83 1.85 8.90
N ASN A 24 19.01 2.21 9.91
CA ASN A 24 19.12 1.67 11.28
C ASN A 24 17.93 0.82 11.71
N LEU A 25 17.02 0.46 10.80
CA LEU A 25 15.83 -0.33 11.13
C LEU A 25 16.09 -1.81 10.92
N THR A 26 15.61 -2.61 11.86
CA THR A 26 15.39 -4.04 11.64
C THR A 26 14.22 -4.26 10.66
N PRO A 27 14.13 -5.42 10.00
CA PRO A 27 12.97 -5.73 9.16
C PRO A 27 11.62 -5.63 9.89
N ALA A 28 11.57 -5.95 11.17
CA ALA A 28 10.36 -5.84 11.98
C ALA A 28 9.95 -4.37 12.20
N GLU A 29 10.90 -3.50 12.58
CA GLU A 29 10.64 -2.05 12.74
C GLU A 29 10.28 -1.38 11.42
N PHE A 30 10.86 -1.86 10.31
CA PHE A 30 10.48 -1.42 8.98
C PHE A 30 9.00 -1.71 8.70
N LEU A 31 8.52 -2.93 8.97
CA LEU A 31 7.12 -3.28 8.74
C LEU A 31 6.18 -2.48 9.62
N ASP A 32 6.48 -2.40 10.91
CA ASP A 32 5.68 -1.62 11.86
C ASP A 32 5.47 -0.19 11.36
N ARG A 33 6.53 0.42 10.81
CA ARG A 33 6.51 1.79 10.29
C ARG A 33 5.85 1.94 8.92
N TYR A 34 6.12 1.03 7.99
CA TYR A 34 5.82 1.22 6.57
C TYR A 34 4.72 0.30 6.04
N THR A 35 4.15 -0.60 6.83
CA THR A 35 3.02 -1.46 6.41
C THR A 35 1.82 -1.30 7.33
N ARG A 36 1.53 -0.07 7.77
CA ARG A 36 0.48 0.20 8.75
C ARG A 36 -0.90 -0.24 8.25
N ILE A 37 -1.53 -1.16 8.99
CA ILE A 37 -2.88 -1.67 8.66
C ILE A 37 -3.95 -0.92 9.48
N GLU A 38 -3.61 -0.47 10.68
CA GLU A 38 -4.53 0.26 11.55
C GLU A 38 -4.76 1.69 11.05
N GLY A 39 -6.02 2.06 10.85
CA GLY A 39 -6.41 3.40 10.44
C GLY A 39 -7.87 3.48 9.99
N PRO A 40 -8.27 4.58 9.33
CA PRO A 40 -9.66 4.80 8.91
C PRO A 40 -10.14 3.87 7.77
N ILE A 41 -9.23 3.11 7.14
CA ILE A 41 -9.55 2.26 5.99
C ILE A 41 -8.96 0.86 6.18
N SER A 42 -9.77 -0.19 6.01
CA SER A 42 -9.31 -1.57 5.84
C SER A 42 -9.65 -2.10 4.45
N LEU A 43 -8.89 -3.11 4.02
CA LEU A 43 -9.22 -3.90 2.82
C LEU A 43 -10.03 -5.13 3.27
N GLY A 44 -11.27 -5.21 2.82
CA GLY A 44 -12.11 -6.40 2.95
C GLY A 44 -11.76 -7.42 1.86
N GLU A 45 -12.72 -7.71 0.97
CA GLU A 45 -12.49 -8.63 -0.14
C GLU A 45 -11.64 -8.01 -1.26
N PHE A 46 -10.71 -8.79 -1.79
CA PHE A 46 -9.94 -8.44 -2.97
C PHE A 46 -9.93 -9.60 -3.95
N THR A 47 -10.18 -9.31 -5.23
CA THR A 47 -10.05 -10.26 -6.33
C THR A 47 -9.32 -9.62 -7.49
N CYS A 48 -8.49 -10.41 -8.18
CA CYS A 48 -7.77 -9.97 -9.37
C CYS A 48 -7.81 -11.06 -10.45
N SER A 49 -8.06 -10.67 -11.69
CA SER A 49 -8.05 -11.51 -12.87
C SER A 49 -7.38 -10.76 -14.02
N GLY A 50 -6.12 -11.12 -14.32
CA GLY A 50 -5.33 -10.40 -15.31
C GLY A 50 -5.06 -8.95 -14.89
N THR A 51 -5.61 -7.99 -15.64
CA THR A 51 -5.51 -6.56 -15.33
C THR A 51 -6.68 -6.04 -14.50
N ASP A 52 -7.72 -6.85 -14.32
CA ASP A 52 -8.96 -6.43 -13.71
C ASP A 52 -8.94 -6.79 -12.23
N PHE A 53 -9.33 -5.86 -11.37
CA PHE A 53 -9.44 -6.12 -9.95
C PHE A 53 -10.73 -5.54 -9.36
N THR A 54 -11.17 -6.18 -8.28
CA THR A 54 -12.21 -5.67 -7.39
C THR A 54 -11.63 -5.59 -5.99
N ALA A 55 -11.75 -4.43 -5.36
CA ALA A 55 -11.33 -4.20 -3.98
C ALA A 55 -12.51 -3.61 -3.18
N THR A 56 -12.92 -4.27 -2.11
CA THR A 56 -13.89 -3.72 -1.16
C THR A 56 -13.12 -3.04 -0.04
N LEU A 57 -13.25 -1.71 0.01
CA LEU A 57 -12.71 -0.86 1.06
C LEU A 57 -13.75 -0.71 2.16
N GLU A 58 -13.32 -0.87 3.41
CA GLU A 58 -14.17 -0.65 4.57
C GLU A 58 -13.72 0.64 5.25
N PHE A 59 -14.68 1.56 5.41
CA PHE A 59 -14.54 2.79 6.17
C PHE A 59 -15.30 2.65 7.49
N ALA A 60 -15.17 3.63 8.38
CA ALA A 60 -15.79 3.58 9.71
C ALA A 60 -17.31 3.39 9.69
N ASP A 61 -18.01 3.89 8.66
CA ASP A 61 -19.46 3.95 8.57
C ASP A 61 -20.05 3.22 7.36
N HIS A 62 -19.24 2.85 6.36
CA HIS A 62 -19.74 2.20 5.14
C HIS A 62 -18.66 1.42 4.38
N LEU A 63 -19.10 0.69 3.34
CA LEU A 63 -18.24 -0.06 2.43
C LEU A 63 -18.26 0.60 1.04
N ARG A 64 -17.12 0.60 0.35
CA ARG A 64 -17.00 1.00 -1.05
C ARG A 64 -16.31 -0.09 -1.85
N THR A 65 -16.92 -0.51 -2.95
CA THR A 65 -16.28 -1.43 -3.89
C THR A 65 -15.68 -0.67 -5.06
N VAL A 66 -14.39 -0.86 -5.28
CA VAL A 66 -13.63 -0.32 -6.42
C VAL A 66 -13.44 -1.44 -7.44
N ILE A 67 -13.97 -1.27 -8.64
CA ILE A 67 -13.79 -2.19 -9.76
C ILE A 67 -13.02 -1.45 -10.83
N SER A 68 -11.91 -2.01 -11.30
CA SER A 68 -11.10 -1.35 -12.32
C SER A 68 -10.33 -2.34 -13.18
N ALA A 69 -10.13 -1.96 -14.44
CA ALA A 69 -9.23 -2.61 -15.38
C ALA A 69 -7.96 -1.76 -15.53
N GLY A 70 -6.80 -2.39 -15.39
CA GLY A 70 -5.51 -1.81 -15.74
C GLY A 70 -4.77 -1.18 -14.57
N ASN A 71 -5.16 0.03 -14.15
CA ASN A 71 -4.33 0.87 -13.25
C ASN A 71 -4.95 1.04 -11.84
N PRO A 72 -4.52 0.23 -10.86
CA PRO A 72 -4.95 0.35 -9.46
C PRO A 72 -4.70 1.72 -8.84
N VAL A 73 -3.62 2.40 -9.22
CA VAL A 73 -3.31 3.72 -8.66
C VAL A 73 -4.41 4.71 -9.03
N ALA A 74 -4.76 4.81 -10.30
CA ALA A 74 -5.77 5.75 -10.77
C ALA A 74 -7.15 5.48 -10.13
N ALA A 75 -7.54 4.20 -10.07
CA ALA A 75 -8.81 3.78 -9.47
C ALA A 75 -8.86 4.12 -7.98
N MET A 76 -7.80 3.79 -7.25
CA MET A 76 -7.73 4.05 -5.81
C MET A 76 -7.63 5.54 -5.50
N THR A 77 -6.84 6.34 -6.23
CA THR A 77 -6.79 7.79 -5.99
C THR A 77 -8.16 8.45 -6.20
N SER A 78 -8.91 8.02 -7.21
CA SER A 78 -10.26 8.53 -7.44
C SER A 78 -11.22 8.12 -6.32
N ALA A 79 -11.24 6.83 -5.97
CA ALA A 79 -12.12 6.31 -4.92
C ALA A 79 -11.82 6.94 -3.55
N LEU A 80 -10.55 7.12 -3.21
CA LEU A 80 -10.13 7.75 -1.95
C LEU A 80 -10.45 9.25 -1.93
N TYR A 81 -10.32 9.94 -3.06
CA TYR A 81 -10.69 11.35 -3.16
C TYR A 81 -12.19 11.56 -2.87
N ASP A 82 -13.05 10.72 -3.45
CA ASP A 82 -14.50 10.76 -3.18
C ASP A 82 -14.84 10.53 -1.70
N GLU A 83 -13.96 9.84 -0.97
CA GLU A 83 -14.08 9.54 0.46
C GLU A 83 -13.39 10.57 1.37
N GLY A 84 -12.93 11.68 0.80
CA GLY A 84 -12.28 12.75 1.57
C GLY A 84 -10.80 12.51 1.89
N TYR A 85 -10.17 11.54 1.23
CA TYR A 85 -8.73 11.25 1.34
C TYR A 85 -8.03 11.59 0.01
N PRO A 86 -7.64 12.87 -0.21
CA PRO A 86 -6.95 13.28 -1.43
C PRO A 86 -5.49 12.78 -1.40
N LEU A 87 -5.30 11.51 -1.78
CA LEU A 87 -4.00 10.85 -1.79
C LEU A 87 -3.24 11.19 -3.07
N GLU A 88 -2.14 11.93 -2.94
CA GLU A 88 -1.24 12.25 -4.06
C GLU A 88 -0.04 11.30 -4.06
N ILE A 89 0.23 10.63 -5.18
CA ILE A 89 1.40 9.75 -5.32
C ILE A 89 2.61 10.58 -5.78
N LEU A 90 3.62 10.68 -4.93
CA LEU A 90 4.88 11.39 -5.21
C LEU A 90 5.93 10.48 -5.83
N GLN A 91 6.05 9.26 -5.30
CA GLN A 91 6.95 8.24 -5.83
C GLN A 91 6.28 6.87 -5.79
N PHE A 92 6.49 6.08 -6.84
CA PHE A 92 5.96 4.73 -6.96
C PHE A 92 7.08 3.79 -7.39
N HIS A 93 7.27 2.71 -6.61
CA HIS A 93 8.18 1.64 -6.96
C HIS A 93 7.49 0.30 -6.75
N GLN A 94 7.57 -0.56 -7.76
CA GLN A 94 7.10 -1.94 -7.65
C GLN A 94 8.20 -2.91 -8.09
N ARG A 95 8.34 -4.00 -7.33
CA ARG A 95 9.39 -5.01 -7.56
C ARG A 95 8.83 -6.40 -7.32
N ARG A 96 9.11 -7.31 -8.26
CA ARG A 96 8.86 -8.73 -8.04
C ARG A 96 9.94 -9.30 -7.15
N THR A 97 9.51 -9.98 -6.09
CA THR A 97 10.36 -10.74 -5.18
C THR A 97 9.99 -12.22 -5.25
N THR A 98 10.78 -13.07 -4.60
CA THR A 98 10.47 -14.50 -4.44
C THR A 98 9.22 -14.74 -3.58
N ALA A 99 8.89 -13.81 -2.68
CA ALA A 99 7.76 -13.93 -1.76
C ALA A 99 6.46 -13.30 -2.29
N GLY A 100 6.53 -12.48 -3.33
CA GLY A 100 5.39 -11.77 -3.90
C GLY A 100 5.81 -10.53 -4.68
N THR A 101 4.87 -9.63 -4.93
CA THR A 101 5.11 -8.31 -5.47
C THR A 101 5.17 -7.31 -4.32
N ALA A 102 6.28 -6.59 -4.22
CA ALA A 102 6.50 -5.52 -3.25
C ALA A 102 6.22 -4.18 -3.92
N THR A 103 5.32 -3.39 -3.33
CA THR A 103 5.01 -2.04 -3.77
C THR A 103 5.37 -1.06 -2.67
N PHE A 104 6.01 0.04 -3.05
CA PHE A 104 6.40 1.15 -2.18
C PHE A 104 5.85 2.44 -2.81
N VAL A 105 5.10 3.19 -2.01
CA VAL A 105 4.51 4.45 -2.42
C VAL A 105 4.93 5.53 -1.45
N GLN A 106 5.45 6.64 -1.96
CA GLN A 106 5.55 7.87 -1.19
C GLN A 106 4.35 8.71 -1.58
N CYS A 107 3.54 9.11 -0.60
CA CYS A 107 2.36 9.89 -0.86
C CYS A 107 2.30 11.14 0.01
N GLU A 108 1.41 12.05 -0.38
CA GLU A 108 0.93 13.16 0.43
C GLU A 108 -0.57 13.02 0.69
N VAL A 109 -1.00 13.30 1.93
CA VAL A 109 -2.40 13.51 2.29
C VAL A 109 -2.46 14.76 3.17
N ASN A 110 -3.23 15.78 2.75
CA ASN A 110 -3.42 17.03 3.50
C ASN A 110 -2.10 17.68 3.98
N GLY A 111 -1.08 17.75 3.10
CA GLY A 111 0.23 18.34 3.41
C GLY A 111 1.18 17.44 4.20
N ARG A 112 0.74 16.26 4.66
CA ARG A 112 1.60 15.27 5.34
C ARG A 112 2.15 14.29 4.32
N ARG A 113 3.46 14.07 4.34
CA ARG A 113 4.17 13.16 3.43
C ARG A 113 4.75 11.97 4.16
N GLY A 114 4.72 10.81 3.51
CA GLY A 114 5.36 9.61 4.04
C GLY A 114 5.41 8.48 3.05
N TRP A 115 6.26 7.50 3.35
CA TRP A 115 6.29 6.24 2.64
C TRP A 115 5.32 5.23 3.26
N ALA A 116 4.79 4.38 2.41
CA ALA A 116 4.13 3.14 2.79
C ALA A 116 4.50 2.05 1.80
N SER A 117 4.27 0.80 2.21
CA SER A 117 4.63 -0.37 1.45
C SER A 117 3.66 -1.51 1.73
N ALA A 118 3.63 -2.47 0.82
CA ALA A 118 2.93 -3.73 1.02
C ALA A 118 3.50 -4.82 0.12
N MET A 119 3.33 -6.07 0.55
CA MET A 119 3.60 -7.25 -0.25
C MET A 119 2.32 -8.04 -0.47
N ALA A 120 2.10 -8.49 -1.70
CA ALA A 120 0.97 -9.38 -2.04
C ALA A 120 1.34 -10.35 -3.16
N ALA A 121 0.44 -11.26 -3.52
CA ALA A 121 0.68 -12.22 -4.59
C ALA A 121 0.82 -11.52 -5.96
N ASP A 122 -0.03 -10.53 -6.23
CA ASP A 122 -0.07 -9.75 -7.46
C ASP A 122 0.21 -8.25 -7.23
N GLY A 123 0.48 -7.55 -8.33
CA GLY A 123 0.82 -6.13 -8.30
C GLY A 123 -0.36 -5.21 -7.98
N ALA A 124 -1.58 -5.61 -8.29
CA ALA A 124 -2.77 -4.81 -8.01
C ALA A 124 -3.08 -4.82 -6.52
N GLU A 125 -3.13 -6.00 -5.90
CA GLU A 125 -3.33 -6.15 -4.47
C GLU A 125 -2.24 -5.44 -3.68
N SER A 126 -0.98 -5.64 -4.07
CA SER A 126 0.16 -4.99 -3.42
C SER A 126 0.07 -3.46 -3.52
N THR A 127 -0.41 -2.93 -4.64
CA THR A 127 -0.62 -1.48 -4.82
C THR A 127 -1.75 -0.96 -3.94
N VAL A 128 -2.92 -1.62 -3.95
CA VAL A 128 -4.08 -1.24 -3.12
C VAL A 128 -3.70 -1.22 -1.65
N ARG A 129 -3.04 -2.28 -1.16
CA ARG A 129 -2.58 -2.37 0.24
C ARG A 129 -1.57 -1.29 0.59
N ALA A 130 -0.61 -0.97 -0.28
CA ALA A 130 0.37 0.08 -0.02
C ALA A 130 -0.28 1.47 0.05
N MET A 131 -1.27 1.74 -0.80
CA MET A 131 -2.03 3.00 -0.77
C MET A 131 -2.88 3.12 0.49
N ILE A 132 -3.57 2.06 0.90
CA ILE A 132 -4.31 2.01 2.18
C ILE A 132 -3.37 2.28 3.35
N ALA A 133 -2.22 1.60 3.39
CA ALA A 133 -1.23 1.82 4.43
C ALA A 133 -0.75 3.29 4.48
N CYS A 134 -0.65 3.96 3.34
CA CYS A 134 -0.29 5.36 3.28
C CYS A 134 -1.38 6.27 3.86
N VAL A 135 -2.64 6.05 3.49
CA VAL A 135 -3.77 6.81 4.05
C VAL A 135 -3.84 6.59 5.56
N ASN A 136 -3.73 5.34 6.00
CA ASN A 136 -3.74 4.99 7.42
C ASN A 136 -2.59 5.61 8.21
N LEU A 137 -1.44 5.83 7.59
CA LEU A 137 -0.30 6.52 8.20
C LEU A 137 -0.49 8.04 8.29
N LEU A 138 -1.04 8.65 7.23
CA LEU A 138 -1.00 10.12 7.05
C LEU A 138 -2.30 10.83 7.45
N ALA A 139 -3.44 10.13 7.39
CA ALA A 139 -4.75 10.68 7.74
C ALA A 139 -5.14 10.44 9.20
N SER A 140 -4.34 9.70 9.97
CA SER A 140 -4.54 9.49 11.41
C SER A 140 -4.03 10.63 12.27
#